data_AF-A0A078GWU8-F1
#
_entry.id   AF-A0A078GWU8-F1
#
_cell.length_a   1.000
_cell.length_b   1.000
_cell.length_c   1.000
_cell.angle_alpha   90.00
_cell.angle_beta   90.00
_cell.angle_gamma   90.00
#
_symmetry.space_group_name_H-M   'P 1'
#
loop_
_entity.id
_entity.type
_entity.pdbx_description
1 polymer ?
#
loop_
_entity_poly.entity_id
_entity_poly.type
_entity_poly.pdbx_seq_one_letter_code
_entity_poly.pdbx_strand_id
1 'polypeptide(L)'
;MVDTKHRCYGGNSSTEPYIVAHNQLLAHATVVDLYRTKYKFQKGKIGPVMITRWFLPFDESDPASIEAAERMNQFFLYIYIYIYIYIYITNHL
;
A
#
# COMPACT_ATOMS: atom_id res chain seq x y z
N MET A 1 -33.85 20.60 -2.73
CA MET A 1 -32.44 20.61 -2.26
C MET A 1 -32.28 19.38 -1.39
N VAL A 2 -31.52 18.37 -1.83
CA VAL A 2 -31.36 17.12 -1.06
C VAL A 2 -30.25 17.37 -0.03
N ASP A 3 -30.61 17.31 1.25
CA ASP A 3 -29.66 17.34 2.37
C ASP A 3 -28.89 15.99 2.40
N THR A 4 -27.62 16.01 2.03
CA THR A 4 -26.76 14.81 1.91
C THR A 4 -25.87 14.59 3.14
N LYS A 5 -26.35 14.86 4.36
CA LYS A 5 -25.46 15.00 5.53
C LYS A 5 -24.64 13.75 5.91
N HIS A 6 -24.98 12.53 5.48
CA HIS A 6 -24.23 11.29 5.79
C HIS A 6 -24.23 10.29 4.62
N ARG A 7 -23.13 10.20 3.85
CA ARG A 7 -22.96 9.21 2.76
C ARG A 7 -21.87 8.16 3.03
N CYS A 8 -21.78 7.67 4.28
CA CYS A 8 -21.09 6.44 4.69
C CYS A 8 -21.96 5.74 5.75
N TYR A 9 -22.13 4.40 5.69
CA TYR A 9 -22.92 3.65 6.67
C TYR A 9 -22.23 3.52 8.06
N GLY A 10 -20.94 3.85 8.12
CA GLY A 10 -20.11 3.83 9.32
C GLY A 10 -18.63 4.00 8.95
N GLY A 11 -17.78 4.09 9.97
CA GLY A 11 -16.33 4.02 9.83
C GLY A 11 -15.55 5.24 10.32
N ASN A 12 -14.22 5.14 10.27
CA ASN A 12 -13.28 6.17 10.68
C ASN A 12 -12.12 6.26 9.68
N SER A 13 -12.18 7.27 8.81
CA SER A 13 -11.17 7.51 7.77
C SER A 13 -9.77 7.82 8.29
N SER A 14 -9.61 8.19 9.56
CA SER A 14 -8.29 8.43 10.17
C SER A 14 -7.61 7.15 10.64
N THR A 15 -8.33 6.05 10.81
CA THR A 15 -7.78 4.79 11.37
C THR A 15 -7.97 3.59 10.45
N GLU A 16 -9.15 3.45 9.84
CA GLU A 16 -9.51 2.28 9.06
C GLU A 16 -8.64 2.07 7.82
N PRO A 17 -8.20 3.10 7.07
CA PRO A 17 -7.30 2.89 5.94
C PRO A 17 -6.01 2.18 6.33
N TYR A 18 -5.43 2.50 7.49
CA TYR A 18 -4.20 1.86 7.98
C TYR A 18 -4.46 0.40 8.43
N ILE A 19 -5.60 0.14 9.08
CA ILE A 19 -6.01 -1.21 9.49
C ILE A 19 -6.25 -2.10 8.27
N VAL A 20 -6.98 -1.59 7.27
CA VAL A 20 -7.26 -2.31 6.04
C VAL A 20 -5.97 -2.58 5.26
N ALA A 21 -5.11 -1.58 5.10
CA ALA A 21 -3.81 -1.75 4.43
C ALA A 21 -2.94 -2.82 5.11
N HIS A 22 -2.86 -2.80 6.45
CA HIS A 22 -2.13 -3.81 7.21
C HIS A 22 -2.66 -5.23 6.96
N ASN A 23 -3.98 -5.42 7.05
CA ASN A 23 -4.61 -6.70 6.81
C ASN A 23 -4.46 -7.19 5.36
N GLN A 24 -4.51 -6.28 4.37
CA GLN A 24 -4.25 -6.62 2.97
C GLN A 24 -2.83 -7.15 2.76
N LEU A 25 -1.83 -6.54 3.41
CA LEU A 25 -0.44 -6.99 3.34
C LEU A 25 -0.25 -8.38 3.96
N LEU A 26 -0.86 -8.63 5.14
CA LEU A 26 -0.83 -9.94 5.78
C LEU A 26 -1.51 -11.01 4.91
N ALA A 27 -2.71 -10.72 4.41
CA ALA A 27 -3.45 -11.64 3.55
C ALA A 27 -2.66 -12.00 2.27
N HIS A 28 -2.05 -11.00 1.63
CA HIS A 28 -1.20 -11.22 0.47
C HIS A 28 0.01 -12.09 0.81
N ALA A 29 0.72 -11.79 1.91
CA ALA A 29 1.87 -12.58 2.36
C ALA A 29 1.49 -14.05 2.62
N THR A 30 0.37 -14.30 3.29
CA THR A 30 -0.13 -15.66 3.54
C THR A 30 -0.44 -16.42 2.25
N VAL A 31 -1.07 -15.77 1.27
CA VAL A 31 -1.39 -16.41 -0.03
C VAL A 31 -0.12 -16.68 -0.82
N VAL A 32 0.87 -15.79 -0.79
CA VAL A 32 2.15 -16.03 -1.46
C VAL A 32 2.92 -17.16 -0.81
N ASP A 33 2.93 -17.26 0.52
CA ASP A 33 3.52 -18.40 1.22
C ASP A 33 2.83 -19.71 0.82
N LEU A 34 1.50 -19.76 0.87
CA LEU A 34 0.71 -20.92 0.44
C LEU A 34 1.02 -21.33 -1.01
N TYR A 35 1.10 -20.36 -1.92
CA TYR A 35 1.42 -20.64 -3.32
C TYR A 35 2.83 -21.23 -3.48
N ARG A 36 3.81 -20.65 -2.79
CA ARG A 36 5.22 -21.07 -2.85
C ARG A 36 5.48 -22.41 -2.15
N THR A 37 4.69 -22.77 -1.15
CA THR A 37 4.83 -24.03 -0.41
C THR A 37 4.03 -25.17 -1.05
N LYS A 38 2.74 -24.94 -1.35
CA LYS A 38 1.82 -25.98 -1.83
C LYS A 38 1.66 -26.05 -3.34
N TYR A 39 1.75 -24.93 -4.04
CA TYR A 39 1.44 -24.82 -5.47
C TYR A 39 2.66 -24.59 -6.37
N LYS A 40 3.87 -24.69 -5.81
CA LYS A 40 5.14 -24.55 -6.54
C LYS A 40 5.24 -25.44 -7.79
N PHE A 41 4.57 -26.60 -7.79
CA PHE A 41 4.53 -27.53 -8.93
C PHE A 41 3.95 -26.90 -10.20
N GLN A 42 3.12 -25.85 -10.09
CA GLN A 42 2.52 -25.15 -11.22
C GLN A 42 3.53 -24.26 -11.97
N LYS A 43 4.70 -23.99 -11.39
CA LYS A 43 5.80 -23.18 -11.98
C LYS A 43 5.39 -21.75 -12.39
N GLY A 44 4.24 -21.24 -11.95
CA GLY A 44 3.83 -19.85 -12.16
C GLY A 44 4.47 -18.88 -11.16
N LYS A 45 4.22 -17.58 -11.33
CA LYS A 45 4.71 -16.50 -10.46
C LYS A 45 3.53 -15.78 -9.81
N ILE A 46 3.73 -15.26 -8.60
CA ILE A 46 2.74 -14.50 -7.82
C ILE A 46 3.38 -13.22 -7.28
N GLY A 47 2.62 -12.13 -7.27
CA GLY A 47 3.05 -10.82 -6.76
C GLY A 47 1.85 -9.87 -6.58
N PRO A 48 2.02 -8.76 -5.84
CA PRO A 48 0.98 -7.77 -5.65
C PRO A 48 0.89 -6.85 -6.87
N VAL A 49 -0.27 -6.21 -7.05
CA VAL A 49 -0.46 -5.12 -8.01
C VAL A 49 -0.59 -3.82 -7.24
N MET A 50 0.26 -2.85 -7.55
CA MET A 50 0.25 -1.54 -6.91
C MET A 50 -0.19 -0.47 -7.89
N ILE A 51 -1.01 0.46 -7.41
CA ILE A 51 -1.25 1.70 -8.13
C ILE A 51 -0.02 2.58 -8.00
N THR A 52 0.48 3.10 -9.12
CA THR A 52 1.66 3.97 -9.16
C THR A 52 1.29 5.33 -9.71
N ARG A 53 1.87 6.37 -9.12
CA ARG A 53 1.84 7.75 -9.60
C ARG A 53 3.20 8.37 -9.31
N TRP A 54 3.64 9.23 -10.21
CA TRP A 54 4.84 10.02 -9.99
C TRP A 54 4.43 11.41 -9.51
N PHE A 55 4.90 11.81 -8.33
CA PHE A 55 4.63 13.12 -7.76
C PHE A 55 5.85 14.03 -7.95
N LEU A 56 5.63 15.16 -8.61
CA LEU A 56 6.59 16.23 -8.81
C LEU A 56 6.26 17.40 -7.86
N PRO A 57 7.25 18.20 -7.45
CA PRO A 57 7.00 19.43 -6.70
C PRO A 57 6.13 20.37 -7.55
N PHE A 58 5.26 21.12 -6.87
CA PHE A 58 4.48 22.16 -7.55
C PHE A 58 5.37 23.32 -8.01
N ASP A 59 6.32 23.71 -7.17
CA ASP A 59 7.38 24.68 -7.46
C ASP A 59 8.74 24.05 -7.11
N GLU A 60 9.65 23.98 -8.08
CA GLU A 60 10.99 23.40 -7.91
C GLU A 60 11.96 24.30 -7.14
N SER A 61 11.63 25.58 -6.98
CA SER A 61 12.44 26.53 -6.22
C SER A 61 12.07 26.60 -4.74
N ASP A 62 10.92 26.06 -4.36
CA ASP A 62 10.41 26.01 -2.99
C ASP A 62 10.76 24.68 -2.30
N PRO A 63 11.57 24.69 -1.23
CA PRO A 63 11.89 23.48 -0.47
C PRO A 63 10.66 22.75 0.08
N ALA A 64 9.59 23.48 0.47
CA ALA A 64 8.41 22.85 1.03
C ALA A 64 7.64 22.02 -0.02
N SER A 65 7.61 22.49 -1.27
CA SER A 65 7.05 21.79 -2.41
C SER A 65 7.83 20.53 -2.77
N ILE A 66 9.17 20.58 -2.71
CA ILE A 66 10.04 19.41 -2.89
C ILE A 66 9.76 18.36 -1.81
N GLU A 67 9.76 18.75 -0.54
CA GLU A 67 9.47 17.83 0.55
C GLU A 67 8.05 17.27 0.49
N ALA A 68 7.06 18.05 0.04
CA ALA A 68 5.68 17.57 -0.12
C ALA A 68 5.58 16.48 -1.20
N ALA A 69 6.28 16.63 -2.33
CA ALA A 69 6.34 15.61 -3.37
C ALA A 69 7.02 14.33 -2.87
N GLU A 70 8.13 14.45 -2.15
CA GLU A 70 8.84 13.34 -1.50
C GLU A 70 7.90 12.57 -0.54
N ARG A 71 7.20 13.29 0.35
CA ARG A 71 6.23 12.70 1.28
C ARG A 71 5.10 11.99 0.55
N MET A 72 4.59 12.54 -0.55
CA MET A 72 3.52 11.90 -1.31
C MET A 72 4.00 10.61 -1.98
N ASN A 73 5.20 10.60 -2.56
CA ASN A 73 5.83 9.38 -3.08
C ASN A 73 5.98 8.32 -1.96
N GLN A 74 6.39 8.73 -0.76
CA GLN A 74 6.51 7.85 0.39
C GLN A 74 5.18 7.24 0.83
N PHE A 75 4.15 8.07 1.01
CA PHE A 75 2.83 7.62 1.47
C PHE A 75 2.06 6.81 0.42
N PHE A 76 2.20 7.14 -0.85
CA PHE A 76 1.43 6.47 -1.91
C PHE A 76 2.05 5.14 -2.34
N LEU A 77 3.39 5.06 -2.40
CA LEU A 77 4.09 3.90 -2.95
C LEU A 77 5.05 3.26 -1.94
N TYR A 78 5.95 4.04 -1.35
CA TYR A 78 7.07 3.44 -0.60
C TYR A 78 6.65 2.75 0.70
N ILE A 79 5.58 3.20 1.37
CA ILE A 79 5.09 2.51 2.56
C ILE A 79 4.71 1.05 2.27
N TYR A 80 4.06 0.78 1.14
CA TYR A 80 3.70 -0.58 0.74
C TYR A 80 4.91 -1.38 0.27
N ILE A 81 5.80 -0.78 -0.53
CA ILE A 81 7.02 -1.44 -1.01
C ILE A 81 7.93 -1.82 0.15
N TYR A 82 8.17 -0.90 1.08
CA TYR A 82 9.07 -1.12 2.21
C TYR A 82 8.56 -2.22 3.12
N ILE A 83 7.27 -2.20 3.47
CA ILE A 83 6.65 -3.24 4.31
C ILE A 83 6.63 -4.59 3.58
N TYR A 84 6.35 -4.59 2.27
CA TYR A 84 6.39 -5.80 1.46
C TYR A 84 7.80 -6.41 1.44
N ILE A 85 8.83 -5.62 1.15
CA ILE A 85 10.21 -6.09 1.16
C ILE A 85 10.58 -6.62 2.55
N TYR A 86 10.23 -5.91 3.62
CA TYR A 86 10.52 -6.32 4.99
C TYR A 86 9.87 -7.67 5.33
N ILE A 87 8.56 -7.82 5.11
CA ILE A 87 7.83 -9.07 5.36
C ILE A 87 8.42 -10.22 4.54
N TYR A 88 8.81 -9.98 3.29
CA TYR A 88 9.38 -11.03 2.43
C TYR A 88 10.80 -11.43 2.84
N ILE A 89 11.61 -10.50 3.35
CA ILE A 89 12.94 -10.79 3.87
C ILE A 89 12.84 -11.54 5.20
N THR A 90 11.97 -11.11 6.12
CA THR A 90 11.87 -11.72 7.46
C THR A 90 11.22 -13.09 7.47
N ASN A 91 10.35 -13.42 6.51
CA ASN A 91 9.73 -14.75 6.39
C ASN A 91 10.57 -15.74 5.54
N HIS A 92 11.76 -15.34 5.07
CA HIS A 92 12.73 -16.22 4.38
C HIS A 92 14.04 -16.42 5.17
N LEU A 93 14.05 -16.03 6.46
CA LEU A 93 15.00 -16.49 7.49
C LEU A 93 14.28 -17.46 8.43
#